data_AF-A0A1C6CAQ4-F1
#
_entry.id   AF-A0A1C6CAQ4-F1
#
_cell.length_a   1.000
_cell.length_b   1.000
_cell.length_c   1.000
_cell.angle_alpha   90.00
_cell.angle_beta   90.00
_cell.angle_gamma   90.00
#
_symmetry.space_group_name_H-M   'P 1'
#
loop_
_entity.id
_entity.type
_entity.pdbx_description
1 polymer ?
#
loop_
_entity_poly.entity_id
_entity_poly.type
_entity_poly.pdbx_seq_one_letter_code
_entity_poly.pdbx_strand_id
1 'polypeptide(L)' 'MIYHRADAEKDFMGLMFFSGEQPNLREAKIAKNYLDEKELRAMGQLVSGYLDFAERQAEREVPMTMED' A
#
# COMPACT_ATOMS: atom_id res chain seq x y z
N MET A 1 -10.86 0.19 -6.35
CA MET A 1 -9.94 1.33 -6.11
C MET A 1 -10.25 1.94 -4.75
N ILE A 2 -9.22 2.46 -4.07
CA ILE A 2 -9.27 2.91 -2.66
C ILE A 2 -10.09 4.19 -2.49
N TYR A 3 -10.35 4.93 -3.58
CA TYR A 3 -11.22 6.13 -3.56
C TYR A 3 -12.65 5.85 -3.08
N HIS A 4 -13.16 4.62 -3.22
CA HIS A 4 -14.47 4.21 -2.70
C HIS A 4 -14.47 3.92 -1.19
N ARG A 5 -13.29 3.82 -0.57
CA ARG A 5 -13.13 3.46 0.85
C ARG A 5 -12.88 4.66 1.75
N ALA A 6 -12.24 5.70 1.20
CA ALA A 6 -12.06 6.98 1.88
C ALA A 6 -13.41 7.71 1.92
N ASP A 7 -14.10 7.60 3.05
CA ASP A 7 -15.47 8.06 3.22
C ASP A 7 -15.59 8.84 4.53
N ALA A 8 -15.88 10.14 4.44
CA ALA A 8 -15.95 11.04 5.58
C ALA A 8 -17.11 10.72 6.54
N GLU A 9 -18.09 9.92 6.11
CA GLU A 9 -19.20 9.49 6.97
C GLU A 9 -18.83 8.28 7.86
N LYS A 10 -17.69 7.63 7.61
CA LYS A 10 -17.20 6.51 8.42
C LYS A 10 -16.29 6.98 9.54
N ASP A 11 -16.27 6.23 10.63
CA ASP A 11 -15.28 6.41 11.69
C ASP A 11 -13.87 6.43 11.09
N PHE A 12 -13.10 7.44 11.48
CA PHE A 12 -11.75 7.68 10.99
C PHE A 12 -11.64 7.70 9.46
N MET A 13 -12.69 8.13 8.76
CA MET A 13 -12.80 8.17 7.30
C MET A 13 -12.64 6.81 6.60
N GLY A 14 -12.80 5.70 7.33
CA GLY A 14 -12.57 4.35 6.84
C GLY A 14 -11.11 3.87 6.93
N LEU A 15 -10.22 4.59 7.62
CA LEU A 15 -8.87 4.11 7.91
C LEU A 15 -8.92 2.92 8.87
N MET A 16 -8.18 1.87 8.50
CA MET A 16 -7.98 0.66 9.31
C MET A 16 -6.73 0.78 10.19
N PHE A 17 -5.72 1.53 9.74
CA PHE A 17 -4.44 1.67 10.45
C PHE A 17 -3.99 3.13 10.48
N PHE A 18 -3.81 3.67 11.68
CA PHE A 18 -3.22 4.98 11.93
C PHE A 18 -2.61 5.01 13.33
N SER A 19 -1.71 5.95 13.55
CA SER A 19 -0.98 6.12 14.80
C SER A 19 -1.63 7.21 15.65
N GLY A 20 -1.81 6.94 16.94
CA GLY A 20 -2.43 7.88 17.89
C GLY A 20 -3.94 7.76 17.98
N GLU A 21 -4.58 8.75 18.60
CA GLU A 21 -6.03 8.73 18.86
C GLU A 21 -6.88 9.15 17.66
N GLN A 22 -6.31 9.90 16.71
CA GLN A 22 -6.99 10.36 15.50
C GLN A 22 -6.06 10.31 14.29
N PRO A 23 -6.56 9.90 13.11
CA PRO A 23 -5.78 9.86 11.89
C PRO A 23 -5.41 11.27 11.44
N ASN A 24 -4.18 11.42 10.96
CA ASN A 24 -3.72 12.68 10.37
C ASN A 24 -3.85 12.67 8.84
N LEU A 25 -3.72 13.85 8.22
CA LEU A 25 -3.80 14.00 6.76
C LEU A 25 -2.76 13.15 6.01
N ARG A 26 -1.59 12.90 6.61
CA ARG A 26 -0.55 12.08 5.97
C ARG A 26 -1.02 10.63 5.89
N GLU A 27 -1.61 10.10 6.95
CA GLU A 27 -2.15 8.75 7.00
C GLU A 27 -3.34 8.59 6.07
N ALA A 28 -4.21 9.60 5.97
CA ALA A 28 -5.35 9.57 5.05
C ALA A 28 -4.93 9.53 3.56
N LYS A 29 -3.72 10.00 3.22
CA LYS A 29 -3.15 9.91 1.87
C LYS A 29 -2.50 8.56 1.57
N ILE A 30 -2.25 7.74 2.60
CA ILE A 30 -1.59 6.45 2.44
C ILE A 30 -2.66 5.39 2.15
N ALA A 31 -2.71 4.96 0.88
CA ALA A 31 -3.56 3.90 0.38
C ALA A 31 -3.61 2.62 1.24
N LYS A 32 -2.44 2.13 1.70
CA LYS A 32 -2.35 0.88 2.48
C LYS A 32 -3.12 0.92 3.80
N ASN A 33 -3.35 2.12 4.34
CA ASN A 33 -4.04 2.30 5.62
C ASN A 33 -5.55 2.01 5.52
N TYR A 34 -6.08 1.83 4.31
CA TYR A 34 -7.47 1.43 4.04
C TYR A 34 -7.60 -0.05 3.63
N LEU A 35 -6.52 -0.83 3.73
CA LEU A 35 -6.50 -2.25 3.42
C LEU A 35 -6.70 -3.07 4.69
N ASP A 36 -7.43 -4.18 4.57
CA ASP A 36 -7.51 -5.17 5.63
C ASP A 36 -6.26 -6.08 5.66
N GLU A 37 -6.13 -6.96 6.65
CA GLU A 37 -4.96 -7.84 6.79
C GLU A 37 -4.75 -8.77 5.58
N LYS A 38 -5.84 -9.26 4.98
CA LYS A 38 -5.78 -10.17 3.84
C LYS A 38 -5.27 -9.43 2.60
N GLU A 39 -5.75 -8.21 2.39
CA GLU A 39 -5.33 -7.34 1.31
C GLU A 39 -3.90 -6.85 1.48
N LEU A 40 -3.50 -6.51 2.71
CA LEU A 40 -2.13 -6.12 3.02
C LEU A 40 -1.16 -7.28 2.76
N ARG A 41 -1.56 -8.51 3.11
CA ARG A 41 -0.80 -9.73 2.82
C ARG A 41 -0.69 -9.97 1.30
N ALA A 42 -1.77 -9.82 0.56
CA ALA A 42 -1.76 -9.94 -0.90
C ALA A 42 -0.86 -8.88 -1.55
N MET A 43 -0.93 -7.62 -1.08
CA MET A 43 -0.05 -6.55 -1.53
C MET A 43 1.43 -6.86 -1.23
N GLY A 44 1.72 -7.39 -0.04
CA GLY A 44 3.07 -7.83 0.33
C GLY A 44 3.61 -8.91 -0.62
N GLN A 45 2.79 -9.90 -0.99
CA GLN A 45 3.18 -10.93 -1.95
C GLN A 45 3.49 -10.37 -3.34
N LEU A 46 2.71 -9.38 -3.81
CA LEU A 46 2.97 -8.70 -5.08
C LEU A 46 4.30 -7.93 -5.06
N VAL A 47 4.56 -7.20 -3.97
CA VAL A 47 5.82 -6.45 -3.78
C VAL A 47 7.00 -7.41 -3.74
N SER A 48 6.91 -8.52 -3.00
CA SER A 48 7.96 -9.55 -2.98
C SER A 48 8.20 -10.13 -4.37
N GLY A 49 7.14 -10.49 -5.11
CA GLY A 49 7.30 -11.02 -6.47
C GLY A 49 7.94 -10.02 -7.44
N TYR A 50 7.64 -8.72 -7.29
CA TYR A 50 8.32 -7.67 -8.04
C TYR A 50 9.81 -7.59 -7.67
N LEU A 51 10.16 -7.65 -6.38
CA LEU A 51 11.55 -7.61 -5.94
C LEU A 51 12.35 -8.83 -6.45
N ASP A 52 11.77 -10.03 -6.39
CA ASP A 52 12.38 -11.25 -6.93
C ASP A 52 12.62 -11.13 -8.44
N PHE A 53 11.69 -10.49 -9.16
CA PHE A 53 11.87 -10.22 -10.58
C PHE A 53 12.94 -9.15 -10.83
N ALA A 54 12.97 -8.11 -10.01
CA ALA A 54 13.97 -7.05 -10.08
C ALA A 54 15.39 -7.54 -9.79
N GLU A 55 15.54 -8.48 -8.86
CA GLU A 55 16.82 -9.14 -8.59
C GLU A 55 17.34 -9.86 -9.85
N ARG A 56 16.49 -10.63 -10.54
CA ARG A 56 16.88 -11.31 -11.79
C ARG A 56 17.18 -10.34 -12.94
N GLN A 57 16.54 -9.18 -12.99
CA GLN A 57 16.87 -8.15 -13.99
C GLN A 57 18.19 -7.46 -13.65
N ALA A 58 18.45 -7.20 -12.37
CA ALA A 58 19.71 -6.66 -11.90
C ALA A 58 20.89 -7.60 -12.18
N GLU A 59 20.71 -8.92 -12.03
CA GLU A 59 21.70 -9.93 -12.46
C GLU A 59 22.02 -9.87 -13.96
N ARG A 60 21.09 -9.37 -14.77
CA ARG A 60 21.23 -9.19 -16.22
C ARG A 60 21.66 -7.77 -16.60
N GLU A 61 22.02 -6.94 -15.63
CA GLU A 61 22.36 -5.52 -15.78
C GLU A 61 21.24 -4.70 -16.45
N VAL A 62 19.98 -5.13 -16.31
CA VAL A 62 18.80 -4.42 -16.81
C VAL A 62 18.20 -3.61 -15.65
N PRO A 63 18.31 -2.27 -15.64
CA PRO A 63 17.74 -1.44 -14.60
C PRO A 63 16.21 -1.44 -14.68
N MET A 64 15.54 -1.46 -13.53
CA MET A 64 14.09 -1.31 -13.45
C MET A 64 13.67 -0.50 -12.23
N THR A 65 12.57 0.23 -12.37
CA THR A 65 12.03 1.11 -11.33
C THR A 65 10.58 0.76 -11.08
N MET A 66 10.13 0.89 -9.82
CA MET A 66 8.72 0.65 -9.47
C MET A 66 7.76 1.73 -9.99
N GLU A 67 8.27 2.78 -10.65
CA GLU A 67 7.45 3.84 -11.23
C GLU A 67 6.84 3.45 -12.59
N ASP A 68 7.33 2.38 -13.23
CA ASP A 68 6.77 1.82 -14.48
C ASP A 68 5.58 0.87 -14.26
#